data_AF-A0A9Q1B847-F1
#
_entry.id   AF-A0A9Q1B847-F1
#
_cell.length_a   1.000
_cell.length_b   1.000
_cell.length_c   1.000
_cell.angle_alpha   90.00
_cell.angle_beta   90.00
_cell.angle_gamma   90.00
#
_symmetry.space_group_name_H-M   'P 1'
#
loop_
_entity.id
_entity.type
_entity.pdbx_description
1 polymer ?
#
loop_
_entity_poly.entity_id
_entity_poly.type
_entity_poly.pdbx_seq_one_letter_code
_entity_poly.pdbx_strand_id
1 'polypeptide(L)'
;MRMADGRIPKDLLYGELVQGKCPGGRPQLRYKDSCKRDLKTLGLDLNRWETLTADSSAWRKKIQHGLLLFEGILVQQDEEKRQSRKQRHLGARQGTDCICPQCGRDCHSLIGLFSHTRCCFRTSIQRLKDVYTYSCLLQKT
;
A
#
# COMPACT_ATOMS: atom_id res chain seq x y z
N MET A 1 25.97 35.76 -15.54
CA MET A 1 27.39 35.34 -15.39
C MET A 1 27.55 33.98 -16.04
N ARG A 2 28.18 33.88 -17.23
CA ARG A 2 28.42 32.59 -17.91
C ARG A 2 29.88 32.21 -17.67
N MET A 3 30.11 31.26 -16.76
CA MET A 3 31.45 30.74 -16.49
C MET A 3 31.84 29.73 -17.59
N ALA A 4 33.12 29.75 -17.99
CA ALA A 4 33.68 28.75 -18.91
C ALA A 4 33.68 27.34 -18.27
N ASP A 5 33.56 26.31 -19.11
CA ASP A 5 33.67 24.90 -18.72
C ASP A 5 35.09 24.55 -18.22
N GLY A 6 35.21 23.60 -17.30
CA GLY A 6 36.49 23.22 -16.66
C GLY A 6 36.89 24.10 -15.47
N ARG A 7 36.00 25.00 -15.03
CA ARG A 7 36.21 25.76 -13.79
C ARG A 7 35.62 24.99 -12.62
N ILE A 8 36.43 24.81 -11.57
CA ILE A 8 36.05 24.12 -10.33
C ILE A 8 34.66 24.56 -9.80
N PRO A 9 34.30 25.87 -9.72
CA PRO A 9 32.96 26.25 -9.26
C PRO A 9 31.82 25.79 -10.16
N LYS A 10 32.03 25.72 -11.47
CA LYS A 10 31.03 25.25 -12.45
C LYS A 10 30.93 23.73 -12.42
N ASP A 11 32.07 23.04 -12.38
CA ASP A 11 32.14 21.59 -12.37
C ASP A 11 31.60 21.01 -11.04
N LEU A 12 31.81 21.72 -9.92
CA LEU A 12 31.22 21.37 -8.62
C LEU A 12 29.69 21.57 -8.63
N LEU A 13 29.21 22.66 -9.22
CA LEU A 13 27.78 22.99 -9.24
C LEU A 13 26.97 22.10 -10.21
N TYR A 14 27.57 21.69 -11.33
CA TYR A 14 26.89 20.94 -12.39
C TYR A 14 27.40 19.49 -12.55
N GLY A 15 28.31 19.01 -11.70
CA GLY A 15 28.95 17.70 -11.83
C GLY A 15 27.97 16.52 -11.92
N GLU A 16 26.85 16.56 -11.20
CA GLU A 16 25.81 15.53 -11.24
C GLU A 16 24.87 15.66 -12.46
N LEU A 17 24.77 16.85 -13.05
CA LEU A 17 23.87 17.15 -14.18
C LEU A 17 24.45 16.72 -15.54
N VAL A 18 25.77 16.53 -15.66
CA VAL A 18 26.42 16.21 -16.94
C VAL A 18 26.14 14.77 -17.39
N GLN A 19 25.97 13.83 -16.46
CA GLN A 19 25.76 12.40 -16.77
C GLN A 19 24.46 11.82 -16.21
N GLY A 20 23.73 12.56 -15.37
CA GLY A 20 22.47 12.12 -14.76
C GLY A 20 21.26 12.42 -15.62
N LYS A 21 20.45 11.39 -15.94
CA LYS A 21 19.07 11.61 -16.39
C LYS A 21 18.29 12.15 -15.19
N CYS A 22 17.85 13.42 -15.22
CA CYS A 22 16.89 13.90 -14.23
C CYS A 22 15.73 12.90 -14.16
N PRO A 23 15.27 12.49 -12.97
CA PRO A 23 14.13 11.59 -12.86
C PRO A 23 13.00 12.17 -13.69
N GLY A 24 12.61 11.49 -14.77
CA GLY A 24 11.57 11.91 -15.70
C GLY A 24 10.17 11.75 -15.10
N GLY A 25 10.02 12.14 -13.84
CA GLY A 25 8.79 12.09 -13.08
C GLY A 25 8.05 13.41 -13.15
N ARG A 26 6.77 13.37 -12.80
CA ARG A 26 5.98 14.58 -12.58
C ARG A 26 6.62 15.39 -11.44
N PRO A 27 6.80 16.71 -11.60
CA PRO A 27 7.20 17.57 -10.49
C PRO A 27 6.29 17.34 -9.28
N GLN A 28 6.88 17.38 -8.08
CA GLN A 28 6.09 17.28 -6.86
C GLN A 28 5.03 18.38 -6.83
N LEU A 29 3.86 18.05 -6.29
CA LEU A 29 2.79 19.02 -6.13
C LEU A 29 3.27 20.14 -5.21
N ARG A 30 3.08 21.40 -5.63
CA ARG A 30 3.42 22.54 -4.79
C ARG A 30 2.49 22.54 -3.57
N TYR A 31 3.01 22.97 -2.43
CA TYR A 31 2.23 23.08 -1.19
C TYR A 31 0.90 23.82 -1.37
N LYS A 32 0.92 24.95 -2.09
CA LYS A 32 -0.27 25.73 -2.45
C LYS A 32 -1.35 24.90 -3.15
N ASP A 33 -0.95 24.02 -4.05
CA ASP A 33 -1.87 23.19 -4.82
C ASP A 33 -2.43 22.04 -3.97
N SER A 34 -1.67 21.54 -2.99
CA SER A 34 -2.18 20.65 -1.93
C SER A 34 -3.27 21.34 -1.12
N CYS A 35 -3.01 22.54 -0.60
CA CYS A 35 -4.02 23.29 0.17
C CYS A 35 -5.28 23.55 -0.64
N LYS A 36 -5.16 23.95 -1.91
CA LYS A 36 -6.33 24.16 -2.80
C LYS A 36 -7.13 22.88 -3.00
N ARG A 37 -6.47 21.73 -3.12
CA ARG A 37 -7.15 20.44 -3.23
C ARG A 37 -7.94 20.16 -1.96
N ASP A 38 -7.33 20.33 -0.78
CA ASP A 38 -7.97 20.05 0.50
C ASP A 38 -9.16 20.98 0.73
N LEU A 39 -9.01 22.28 0.48
CA LEU A 39 -10.10 23.26 0.57
C LEU A 39 -11.27 22.89 -0.36
N LYS A 40 -10.98 22.44 -1.59
CA LYS A 40 -12.01 21.99 -2.53
C LYS A 40 -12.74 20.74 -2.01
N THR A 41 -12.00 19.80 -1.43
CA THR A 41 -12.57 18.59 -0.83
C THR A 41 -13.49 18.91 0.35
N LEU A 42 -13.16 19.95 1.12
CA LEU A 42 -14.00 20.46 2.23
C LEU A 42 -15.19 21.32 1.75
N GLY A 43 -15.40 21.46 0.43
CA GLY A 43 -16.51 22.24 -0.13
C GLY A 43 -16.31 23.76 -0.02
N LEU A 44 -15.07 24.24 0.09
CA LEU A 44 -14.75 25.66 0.15
C LEU A 44 -14.49 26.23 -1.24
N ASP A 45 -15.08 27.40 -1.51
CA ASP A 45 -14.84 28.15 -2.74
C ASP A 45 -13.45 28.80 -2.72
N LEU A 46 -12.61 28.43 -3.68
CA LEU A 46 -11.24 28.92 -3.85
C LEU A 46 -11.16 30.40 -4.25
N ASN A 47 -12.27 31.02 -4.66
CA ASN A 47 -12.31 32.44 -4.98
C ASN A 47 -12.73 33.30 -3.77
N ARG A 48 -13.40 32.70 -2.77
CA ARG A 48 -13.99 33.42 -1.63
C ARG A 48 -13.36 33.07 -0.28
N TRP A 49 -12.40 32.15 -0.24
CA TRP A 49 -11.77 31.71 1.01
C TRP A 49 -10.99 32.84 1.72
N GLU A 50 -10.34 33.75 0.99
CA GLU A 50 -9.59 34.86 1.59
C GLU A 50 -10.51 35.79 2.40
N THR A 51 -11.69 36.12 1.85
CA THR A 51 -12.71 36.90 2.56
C THR A 51 -13.25 36.16 3.79
N LEU A 52 -13.36 34.83 3.72
CA LEU A 52 -13.80 34.01 4.86
C LEU A 52 -12.73 33.92 5.95
N THR A 53 -11.44 33.96 5.59
CA THR A 53 -10.35 33.95 6.57
C THR A 53 -10.22 35.25 7.34
N ALA A 54 -10.80 36.36 6.85
CA ALA A 54 -10.84 37.62 7.57
C ALA A 54 -11.62 37.51 8.90
N ASP A 55 -12.65 36.65 8.95
CA ASP A 55 -13.30 36.23 10.19
C ASP A 55 -12.80 34.85 10.62
N SER A 56 -11.82 34.86 11.53
CA SER A 56 -11.21 33.64 12.09
C SER A 56 -12.20 32.70 12.78
N SER A 57 -13.33 33.22 13.27
CA SER A 57 -14.34 32.42 13.98
C SER A 57 -15.24 31.68 12.99
N ALA A 58 -15.72 32.36 11.96
CA ALA A 58 -16.49 31.76 10.86
C ALA A 58 -15.64 30.76 10.06
N TRP A 59 -14.36 31.08 9.82
CA TRP A 59 -13.42 30.17 9.16
C TRP A 59 -13.31 28.83 9.88
N ARG A 60 -13.05 28.85 11.20
CA ARG A 60 -12.91 27.62 12.00
C ARG A 60 -14.17 26.78 11.98
N LYS A 61 -15.34 27.39 12.16
CA LYS A 61 -16.64 26.68 12.12
C LYS A 61 -16.85 25.99 10.77
N LYS A 62 -16.54 26.69 9.68
CA LYS A 62 -16.73 26.16 8.32
C LYS A 62 -15.77 25.02 8.00
N ILE A 63 -14.51 25.13 8.41
CA ILE A 63 -13.51 24.07 8.28
C ILE A 63 -13.93 22.84 9.10
N GLN A 64 -14.33 23.03 10.36
CA GLN A 64 -14.78 21.94 11.23
C GLN A 64 -15.99 21.21 10.62
N HIS A 65 -16.97 21.96 10.14
CA HIS A 65 -18.12 21.39 9.45
C HIS A 65 -17.72 20.61 8.18
N GLY A 66 -16.84 21.17 7.36
CA GLY A 66 -16.31 20.49 6.17
C GLY A 66 -15.56 19.20 6.50
N LEU A 67 -14.77 19.21 7.59
CA LEU A 67 -14.03 18.04 8.05
C LEU A 67 -14.96 16.92 8.53
N LEU A 68 -15.99 17.25 9.32
CA LEU A 68 -16.98 16.28 9.78
C LEU A 68 -17.68 15.58 8.62
N LEU A 69 -18.06 16.33 7.58
CA LEU A 69 -18.66 15.75 6.38
C LEU A 69 -17.67 14.87 5.61
N PHE A 70 -16.43 15.34 5.46
CA PHE A 70 -15.39 14.61 4.75
C PHE A 70 -15.03 13.29 5.44
N GLU A 71 -14.91 13.29 6.77
CA GLU A 71 -14.70 12.08 7.57
C GLU A 71 -15.83 11.06 7.35
N GLY A 72 -17.09 11.53 7.32
CA GLY A 72 -18.23 10.67 7.00
C GLY A 72 -18.11 10.01 5.63
N ILE A 73 -17.70 10.77 4.60
CA ILE A 73 -17.45 10.25 3.25
C ILE A 73 -16.33 9.21 3.26
N LEU A 74 -15.22 9.47 3.96
CA LEU A 74 -14.10 8.53 4.05
C LEU A 74 -14.50 7.21 4.71
N VAL A 75 -15.25 7.27 5.81
CA VAL A 75 -15.76 6.08 6.50
C VAL A 75 -16.66 5.27 5.57
N GLN A 76 -17.55 5.93 4.84
CA GLN A 76 -18.43 5.26 3.89
C GLN A 76 -17.63 4.58 2.77
N GLN A 77 -16.66 5.28 2.17
CA GLN A 77 -15.80 4.71 1.13
C GLN A 77 -15.00 3.51 1.63
N ASP A 78 -14.50 3.56 2.86
CA ASP A 78 -13.76 2.46 3.44
C ASP A 78 -14.65 1.26 3.77
N GLU A 79 -15.89 1.50 4.19
CA GLU A 79 -16.89 0.46 4.35
C GLU A 79 -17.27 -0.17 3.01
N GLU A 80 -17.52 0.62 1.97
CA GLU A 80 -17.78 0.14 0.60
C GLU A 80 -16.64 -0.73 0.08
N LYS A 81 -15.38 -0.31 0.28
CA LYS A 81 -14.20 -1.13 -0.05
C LYS A 81 -14.15 -2.42 0.78
N ARG A 82 -14.50 -2.35 2.06
CA ARG A 82 -14.55 -3.52 2.95
C ARG A 82 -15.62 -4.53 2.50
N GLN A 83 -16.81 -4.05 2.16
CA GLN A 83 -17.90 -4.88 1.62
C GLN A 83 -17.52 -5.49 0.28
N SER A 84 -16.91 -4.72 -0.62
CA SER A 84 -16.39 -5.22 -1.90
C SER A 84 -15.36 -6.35 -1.72
N ARG A 85 -14.50 -6.26 -0.70
CA ARG A 85 -13.55 -7.35 -0.35
C ARG A 85 -14.27 -8.58 0.21
N LYS A 86 -15.29 -8.41 1.07
CA LYS A 86 -16.10 -9.52 1.59
C LYS A 86 -16.84 -10.25 0.48
N GLN A 87 -17.49 -9.50 -0.42
CA GLN A 87 -18.21 -10.07 -1.56
C GLN A 87 -17.29 -10.86 -2.48
N ARG A 88 -16.07 -10.37 -2.73
CA ARG A 88 -15.04 -11.11 -3.50
C ARG A 88 -14.58 -12.41 -2.82
N HIS A 89 -14.63 -12.46 -1.49
CA HIS A 89 -14.31 -13.67 -0.74
C HIS A 89 -15.46 -14.68 -0.77
N LEU A 90 -16.71 -14.21 -0.73
CA LEU A 90 -17.91 -15.04 -0.82
C LEU A 90 -18.16 -15.57 -2.24
N GLY A 91 -17.70 -14.85 -3.27
CA GLY A 91 -17.75 -15.32 -4.65
C GLY A 91 -16.95 -16.61 -4.83
N ALA A 92 -17.53 -17.59 -5.54
CA ALA A 92 -16.85 -18.83 -5.90
C ALA A 92 -15.57 -18.50 -6.69
N ARG A 93 -14.43 -18.89 -6.12
CA ARG A 93 -13.13 -18.78 -6.81
C ARG A 93 -12.95 -20.02 -7.68
N GLN A 94 -12.51 -19.83 -8.92
CA GLN A 94 -12.15 -20.94 -9.79
C GLN A 94 -10.98 -21.70 -9.15
N GLY A 95 -11.07 -23.02 -9.11
CA GLY A 95 -9.98 -23.88 -8.64
C GLY A 95 -8.73 -23.63 -9.47
N THR A 96 -7.56 -23.62 -8.83
CA THR A 96 -6.29 -23.40 -9.53
C THR A 96 -5.47 -24.68 -9.56
N ASP A 97 -4.59 -24.81 -10.54
CA ASP A 97 -3.64 -25.93 -10.63
C ASP A 97 -2.51 -25.87 -9.57
N CYS A 98 -2.60 -24.95 -8.60
CA CYS A 98 -1.60 -24.74 -7.55
C CYS A 98 -1.86 -25.65 -6.33
N ILE A 99 -1.86 -26.96 -6.55
CA ILE A 99 -2.13 -27.96 -5.50
C ILE A 99 -0.83 -28.42 -4.84
N CYS A 100 -0.84 -28.56 -3.52
CA CYS A 100 0.28 -29.11 -2.77
C CYS A 100 0.40 -30.63 -2.99
N PRO A 101 1.54 -31.14 -3.50
CA PRO A 101 1.71 -32.57 -3.77
C PRO A 101 1.79 -33.44 -2.50
N GLN A 102 2.02 -32.84 -1.33
CA GLN A 102 2.18 -33.57 -0.07
C GLN A 102 0.87 -33.68 0.74
N CYS A 103 -0.03 -32.70 0.65
CA CYS A 103 -1.26 -32.67 1.44
C CYS A 103 -2.53 -32.48 0.61
N GLY A 104 -2.43 -32.33 -0.71
CA GLY A 104 -3.56 -32.17 -1.63
C GLY A 104 -4.31 -30.84 -1.51
N ARG A 105 -3.79 -29.87 -0.74
CA ARG A 105 -4.44 -28.55 -0.54
C ARG A 105 -4.24 -27.64 -1.75
N ASP A 106 -5.32 -27.08 -2.30
CA ASP A 106 -5.26 -25.98 -3.28
C ASP A 106 -4.74 -24.71 -2.58
N CYS A 107 -3.61 -24.19 -3.04
CA CYS A 107 -2.94 -23.02 -2.49
C CYS A 107 -3.24 -21.73 -3.25
N HIS A 108 -4.04 -21.80 -4.33
CA HIS A 108 -4.60 -20.68 -5.10
C HIS A 108 -3.60 -19.71 -5.76
N SER A 109 -2.28 -19.88 -5.54
CA SER A 109 -1.21 -19.11 -6.16
C SER A 109 0.11 -19.85 -6.04
N LEU A 110 1.04 -19.62 -6.98
CA LEU A 110 2.38 -20.22 -6.93
C LEU A 110 3.18 -19.78 -5.69
N ILE A 111 3.05 -18.52 -5.27
CA ILE A 111 3.72 -18.00 -4.06
C ILE A 111 3.11 -18.62 -2.80
N GLY A 112 1.78 -18.76 -2.76
CA GLY A 112 1.07 -19.44 -1.69
C GLY A 112 1.48 -20.91 -1.59
N LEU A 113 1.57 -21.60 -2.74
CA LEU A 113 2.05 -22.98 -2.84
C LEU A 113 3.49 -23.11 -2.34
N PHE A 114 4.40 -22.25 -2.81
CA PHE A 114 5.80 -22.26 -2.39
C PHE A 114 5.97 -22.01 -0.87
N SER A 115 5.22 -21.06 -0.33
CA SER A 115 5.22 -20.78 1.12
C SER A 115 4.65 -21.95 1.91
N HIS A 116 3.57 -22.55 1.41
CA HIS A 116 2.90 -23.68 2.04
C HIS A 116 3.76 -24.94 2.01
N THR A 117 4.40 -25.27 0.89
CA THR A 117 5.23 -26.48 0.75
C THR A 117 6.41 -26.48 1.72
N ARG A 118 7.00 -25.30 2.01
CA ARG A 118 8.06 -25.16 3.03
C ARG A 118 7.60 -25.55 4.44
N CYS A 119 6.36 -25.21 4.81
CA CYS A 119 5.79 -25.57 6.11
C CYS A 119 5.25 -27.00 6.12
N CYS A 120 4.60 -27.43 5.04
CA CYS A 120 4.01 -28.75 4.90
C CYS A 120 5.05 -29.87 4.96
N PHE A 121 6.24 -29.64 4.37
CA PHE A 121 7.37 -30.58 4.42
C PHE A 121 7.95 -30.75 5.85
N ARG A 122 7.93 -29.70 6.67
CA ARG A 122 8.36 -29.80 8.08
C ARG A 122 7.41 -30.68 8.91
N THR A 123 6.11 -30.52 8.69
CA THR A 123 5.08 -31.27 9.42
C THR A 123 4.95 -32.73 8.95
N SER A 124 5.21 -33.03 7.67
CA SER A 124 5.21 -34.42 7.17
C SER A 124 6.37 -35.24 7.74
N ILE A 125 7.56 -34.62 7.87
CA ILE A 125 8.73 -35.25 8.49
C ILE A 125 8.51 -35.52 9.98
N GLN A 126 7.84 -34.64 10.72
CA GLN A 126 7.52 -34.87 12.13
C GLN A 126 6.56 -36.05 12.31
N ARG A 127 5.48 -36.14 11.51
CA ARG A 127 4.55 -37.28 11.57
C ARG A 127 5.21 -38.61 11.22
N LEU A 128 6.11 -38.66 10.25
CA LEU A 128 6.83 -39.90 9.91
C LEU A 128 7.78 -40.34 11.02
N LYS A 129 8.45 -39.40 11.71
CA LYS A 129 9.27 -39.70 12.88
C LYS A 129 8.45 -40.24 14.03
N ASP A 130 7.25 -39.71 14.26
CA ASP A 130 6.34 -40.21 15.28
C ASP A 130 5.83 -41.62 14.95
N VAL A 131 5.44 -41.90 13.70
CA VAL A 131 5.03 -43.25 13.30
C VAL A 131 6.17 -44.28 13.44
N TYR A 132 7.41 -43.89 13.10
CA TYR A 132 8.58 -44.77 13.19
C TYR A 132 9.06 -45.00 14.64
N THR A 133 8.84 -44.03 15.54
CA THR A 133 9.11 -44.21 16.98
C THR A 133 8.05 -45.09 17.64
N TYR A 134 6.78 -44.97 17.26
CA TYR A 134 5.72 -45.88 17.74
C TYR A 134 5.91 -47.32 17.24
N SER A 135 6.34 -47.54 15.98
CA SER A 135 6.59 -48.90 15.47
C SER A 135 7.81 -49.57 16.13
N CYS A 136 8.82 -48.79 16.53
CA CYS A 136 10.01 -49.32 17.21
C CYS A 136 9.76 -49.67 18.69
N LEU A 137 8.74 -49.08 19.32
CA LEU A 137 8.31 -49.40 20.70
C LEU A 137 7.45 -50.67 20.78
N LEU A 138 6.72 -51.00 19.70
CA LEU A 138 5.86 -52.19 19.62
C LEU A 138 6.59 -53.49 19.23
N GLN A 139 7.89 -53.44 18.93
CA GLN A 139 8.72 -54.63 18.61
C GLN A 139 9.60 -55.10 19.80
N LYS A 140 9.41 -54.51 20.99
CA LYS A 140 10.15 -54.87 22.23
C LYS A 140 9.29 -55.51 23.32
N THR A 141 8.11 -56.01 22.95
CA THR A 141 7.26 -56.90 23.78
C THR A 141 7.22 -58.26 23.13
#